data_AF-A0A4R5JWD8-F1
#
_entry.id   AF-A0A4R5JWD8-F1
#
_cell.length_a   1.000
_cell.length_b   1.000
_cell.length_c   1.000
_cell.angle_alpha   90.00
_cell.angle_beta   90.00
_cell.angle_gamma   90.00
#
_symmetry.space_group_name_H-M   'P 1'
#
loop_
_entity.id
_entity.type
_entity.pdbx_description
1 polymer ?
#
loop_
_entity_poly.entity_id
_entity_poly.type
_entity_poly.pdbx_seq_one_letter_code
_entity_poly.pdbx_strand_id
1 'polypeptide(L)'
;MQRFSWVLGVMVVLTGCQTTHEQLIDQGYPPAYADGFQDGCSSGRQAAGVMAGDFRKDVPRYLHNRQYETGWDDGFRQCHAMQESQDQQDYRARHWDERDEQWQEEKDRDAARAYRR
;
A
#
# COMPACT_ATOMS: atom_id res chain seq x y z
N MET A 1 -11.99 0.90 -39.48
CA MET A 1 -12.52 0.16 -38.31
C MET A 1 -11.40 -0.25 -37.34
N GLN A 2 -10.29 -0.86 -37.79
CA GLN A 2 -9.13 -1.20 -36.93
C GLN A 2 -8.52 -0.04 -36.12
N ARG A 3 -8.48 1.17 -36.68
CA ARG A 3 -7.93 2.35 -36.01
C ARG A 3 -8.76 2.82 -34.81
N PHE A 4 -10.08 2.63 -34.86
CA PHE A 4 -10.98 2.95 -33.75
C PHE A 4 -10.88 1.93 -32.62
N SER A 5 -10.70 0.64 -32.95
CA SER A 5 -10.49 -0.42 -31.96
C SER A 5 -9.19 -0.24 -31.16
N TRP A 6 -8.12 0.26 -31.80
CA TRP A 6 -6.87 0.59 -31.12
C TRP A 6 -7.01 1.78 -30.16
N VAL A 7 -7.74 2.82 -30.57
CA VAL A 7 -8.03 3.98 -29.71
C VAL A 7 -8.89 3.58 -28.51
N LEU A 8 -9.87 2.70 -28.70
CA LEU A 8 -10.69 2.16 -27.61
C LEU A 8 -9.88 1.29 -26.64
N GLY A 9 -8.93 0.49 -27.14
CA GLY A 9 -8.05 -0.33 -26.30
C GLY A 9 -7.09 0.48 -25.43
N VAL A 10 -6.56 1.60 -25.94
CA VAL A 10 -5.69 2.51 -25.18
C VAL A 10 -6.47 3.27 -24.09
N MET A 11 -7.75 3.59 -24.33
CA MET A 11 -8.61 4.28 -23.35
C MET A 11 -8.91 3.42 -22.11
N VAL A 12 -9.01 2.09 -22.24
CA VAL A 12 -9.33 1.18 -21.13
C VAL A 12 -8.16 1.00 -20.16
N VAL A 13 -6.91 1.19 -20.61
CA VAL A 13 -5.72 1.09 -19.75
C VAL A 13 -5.57 2.31 -18.84
N LEU A 14 -6.33 3.38 -19.09
CA LEU A 14 -6.31 4.63 -18.32
C LEU A 14 -7.40 4.71 -17.24
N THR A 15 -8.04 3.60 -16.84
CA THR A 15 -8.85 3.59 -15.62
C THR A 15 -7.93 3.87 -14.44
N GLY A 16 -7.86 5.15 -14.06
CA GLY A 16 -6.85 5.71 -13.17
C GLY A 16 -6.88 5.14 -11.76
N CYS A 17 -5.85 5.49 -10.99
CA CYS A 17 -5.85 5.33 -9.54
C CYS A 17 -7.08 6.04 -8.98
N GLN A 18 -8.17 5.30 -8.76
CA GLN A 18 -9.31 5.84 -8.04
C GLN A 18 -8.83 6.14 -6.63
N THR A 19 -9.01 7.38 -6.20
CA THR A 19 -8.62 7.75 -4.85
C THR A 19 -9.59 7.08 -3.88
N THR A 20 -9.10 6.64 -2.72
CA THR A 20 -9.97 6.03 -1.69
C THR A 20 -11.09 6.98 -1.27
N HIS A 21 -10.85 8.29 -1.35
CA HIS A 21 -11.87 9.31 -1.18
C HIS A 21 -13.05 9.12 -2.13
N GLU A 22 -12.82 9.09 -3.46
CA GLU A 22 -13.88 8.90 -4.46
C GLU A 22 -14.64 7.58 -4.24
N GLN A 23 -13.93 6.51 -3.87
CA GLN A 23 -14.56 5.22 -3.55
C GLN A 23 -15.51 5.32 -2.35
N LEU A 24 -15.14 6.05 -1.32
CA LEU A 24 -15.98 6.27 -0.14
C LEU A 24 -17.21 7.11 -0.51
N ILE A 25 -17.05 8.14 -1.35
CA ILE A 25 -18.18 8.93 -1.84
C ILE A 25 -19.17 8.06 -2.62
N ASP A 26 -18.67 7.22 -3.53
CA ASP A 26 -19.50 6.31 -4.34
C ASP A 26 -20.23 5.27 -3.48
N GLN A 27 -19.64 4.89 -2.34
CA GLN A 27 -20.26 4.00 -1.34
C GLN A 27 -21.27 4.72 -0.43
N GLY A 28 -21.46 6.04 -0.59
CA GLY A 28 -22.42 6.83 0.16
C GLY A 28 -21.89 7.37 1.50
N TYR A 29 -20.57 7.33 1.73
CA TYR A 29 -19.98 7.96 2.90
C TYR A 29 -20.07 9.50 2.80
N PRO A 30 -20.23 10.21 3.93
CA PRO A 30 -20.24 11.66 3.93
C PRO A 30 -18.91 12.23 3.41
N PRO A 31 -18.91 13.36 2.66
CA PRO A 31 -17.68 13.97 2.15
C PRO A 31 -16.66 14.32 3.24
N ALA A 32 -17.13 14.77 4.40
CA ALA A 32 -16.22 15.05 5.52
C ALA A 32 -15.52 13.81 6.05
N TYR A 33 -16.18 12.64 6.03
CA TYR A 33 -15.55 11.37 6.39
C TYR A 33 -14.50 10.97 5.35
N ALA A 34 -14.82 11.06 4.06
CA ALA A 34 -13.90 10.73 2.98
C ALA A 34 -12.64 11.62 3.00
N ASP A 35 -12.81 12.93 3.21
CA ASP A 35 -11.70 13.88 3.39
C ASP A 35 -10.80 13.47 4.57
N GLY A 36 -11.43 13.22 5.73
CA GLY A 36 -10.72 12.78 6.93
C GLY A 36 -9.95 11.50 6.68
N PHE A 37 -10.58 10.51 6.05
CA PHE A 37 -9.97 9.24 5.71
C PHE A 37 -8.74 9.38 4.83
N GLN A 38 -8.81 10.22 3.79
CA GLN A 38 -7.67 10.46 2.90
C GLN A 38 -6.49 11.09 3.66
N ASP A 39 -6.74 12.11 4.48
CA ASP A 39 -5.73 12.80 5.29
C ASP A 39 -5.13 11.88 6.37
N GLY A 40 -5.98 11.09 7.03
CA GLY A 40 -5.58 10.09 8.00
C GLY A 40 -4.70 9.02 7.38
N CYS A 41 -5.10 8.51 6.21
CA CYS A 41 -4.36 7.48 5.50
C CYS A 41 -2.98 7.94 5.02
N SER A 42 -2.83 9.20 4.54
CA SER A 42 -1.50 9.75 4.21
C SER A 42 -0.63 9.86 5.45
N SER A 43 -1.20 10.31 6.56
CA SER A 43 -0.53 10.44 7.85
C SER A 43 -0.11 9.09 8.43
N GLY A 44 -0.96 8.07 8.32
CA GLY A 44 -0.69 6.71 8.80
C GLY A 44 0.47 6.06 8.06
N ARG A 45 0.55 6.22 6.73
CA ARG A 45 1.70 5.74 5.94
C ARG A 45 2.99 6.44 6.33
N GLN A 46 2.96 7.75 6.52
CA GLN A 46 4.15 8.50 6.95
C GLN A 46 4.61 8.05 8.34
N ALA A 47 3.66 7.84 9.27
CA ALA A 47 3.96 7.35 10.62
C ALA A 47 4.54 5.93 10.63
N ALA A 48 4.15 5.08 9.67
CA ALA A 48 4.74 3.76 9.46
C ALA A 48 6.12 3.79 8.75
N GLY A 49 6.69 4.97 8.49
CA GLY A 49 8.05 5.11 7.96
C GLY A 49 8.15 5.33 6.45
N VAL A 50 7.03 5.49 5.74
CA VAL A 50 7.05 5.83 4.31
C VAL A 50 7.46 7.28 4.14
N MET A 51 8.62 7.51 3.51
CA MET A 51 9.11 8.86 3.21
C MET A 51 8.27 9.59 2.16
N ALA A 52 7.43 8.86 1.42
CA ALA A 52 6.50 9.39 0.42
C ALA A 52 5.11 9.67 1.02
N GLY A 53 4.79 10.95 1.18
CA GLY A 53 3.50 11.43 1.68
C GLY A 53 3.67 12.35 2.87
N ASP A 54 2.77 13.33 3.00
CA ASP A 54 2.79 14.29 4.11
C ASP A 54 1.80 13.87 5.20
N PHE A 55 2.19 14.08 6.46
CA PHE A 55 1.25 14.13 7.56
C PHE A 55 0.27 15.27 7.35
N ARG A 56 -1.01 14.94 7.27
CA ARG A 56 -2.12 15.87 7.07
C ARG A 56 -3.16 15.66 8.13
N LYS A 57 -3.39 16.68 8.95
CA LYS A 57 -4.47 16.72 9.93
C LYS A 57 -4.96 18.16 10.04
N ASP A 58 -6.14 18.43 9.51
CA ASP A 58 -6.83 19.70 9.74
C ASP A 58 -7.35 19.70 11.19
N VAL A 59 -6.54 20.23 12.10
CA VAL A 59 -6.83 20.20 13.55
C VAL A 59 -8.16 20.90 13.88
N PRO A 60 -8.44 22.12 13.40
CA PRO A 60 -9.75 22.74 13.61
C PRO A 60 -10.91 21.85 13.15
N ARG A 61 -10.81 21.25 11.95
CA ARG A 61 -11.86 20.37 11.42
C ARG A 61 -11.97 19.07 12.21
N TYR A 62 -10.86 18.51 12.65
CA TYR A 62 -10.81 17.33 13.52
C TYR A 62 -11.53 17.56 14.84
N LEU A 63 -11.38 18.74 15.45
CA LEU A 63 -12.00 19.04 16.74
C LEU A 63 -13.50 19.36 16.64
N HIS A 64 -13.98 19.82 15.47
CA HIS A 64 -15.34 20.35 15.32
C HIS A 64 -16.24 19.53 14.38
N ASN A 65 -15.67 18.65 13.56
CA ASN A 65 -16.41 17.80 12.64
C ASN A 65 -16.16 16.32 12.94
N ARG A 66 -17.13 15.70 13.62
CA ARG A 66 -17.07 14.29 14.03
C ARG A 66 -16.91 13.32 12.86
N GLN A 67 -17.43 13.65 11.68
CA GLN A 67 -17.28 12.79 10.50
C GLN A 67 -15.83 12.81 10.00
N TYR A 68 -15.22 14.00 9.96
CA TYR A 68 -13.81 14.15 9.61
C TYR A 68 -12.90 13.49 10.65
N GLU A 69 -13.17 13.70 11.94
CA GLU A 69 -12.46 13.03 13.04
C GLU A 69 -12.46 11.51 12.86
N THR A 70 -13.65 10.92 12.70
CA THR A 70 -13.82 9.47 12.56
C THR A 70 -13.11 8.96 11.31
N GLY A 71 -13.29 9.65 10.18
CA GLY A 71 -12.61 9.31 8.94
C GLY A 71 -11.09 9.34 9.10
N TRP A 72 -10.56 10.38 9.74
CA TRP A 72 -9.13 10.54 9.98
C TRP A 72 -8.55 9.41 10.83
N ASP A 73 -9.20 9.07 11.94
CA ASP A 73 -8.75 7.99 12.83
C ASP A 73 -8.79 6.63 12.13
N ASP A 74 -9.84 6.35 11.36
CA ASP A 74 -9.99 5.10 10.60
C ASP A 74 -8.94 4.98 9.50
N GLY A 75 -8.78 6.03 8.70
CA GLY A 75 -7.79 6.09 7.63
C GLY A 75 -6.36 5.94 8.15
N PHE A 76 -6.04 6.62 9.27
CA PHE A 76 -4.73 6.52 9.93
C PHE A 76 -4.45 5.09 10.35
N ARG A 77 -5.36 4.47 11.11
CA ARG A 77 -5.18 3.11 11.62
C ARG A 77 -5.02 2.10 10.48
N GLN A 78 -5.89 2.18 9.47
CA GLN A 78 -5.90 1.21 8.37
C GLN A 78 -4.60 1.30 7.56
N CYS A 79 -4.21 2.49 7.13
CA CYS A 79 -3.06 2.63 6.25
C CYS A 79 -1.72 2.47 6.98
N HIS A 80 -1.66 2.78 8.27
CA HIS A 80 -0.51 2.43 9.11
C HIS A 80 -0.31 0.92 9.18
N ALA A 81 -1.37 0.18 9.55
CA ALA A 81 -1.31 -1.28 9.66
C ALA A 81 -1.02 -1.96 8.32
N MET A 82 -1.60 -1.45 7.22
CA MET A 82 -1.29 -1.95 5.88
C MET A 82 0.19 -1.79 5.56
N GLN A 83 0.79 -0.64 5.88
CA GLN A 83 2.21 -0.42 5.65
C GLN A 83 3.09 -1.32 6.50
N GLU A 84 2.82 -1.41 7.81
CA GLU A 84 3.57 -2.31 8.70
C GLU A 84 3.49 -3.78 8.24
N SER A 85 2.33 -4.20 7.73
CA SER A 85 2.15 -5.54 7.20
C SER A 85 2.95 -5.78 5.91
N GLN A 86 3.08 -4.76 5.05
CA GLN A 86 3.89 -4.83 3.84
C GLN A 86 5.37 -4.89 4.19
N ASP A 87 5.83 -4.03 5.10
CA ASP A 87 7.22 -4.02 5.55
C ASP A 87 7.63 -5.38 6.16
N GLN A 88 6.74 -6.00 6.94
CA GLN A 88 6.97 -7.34 7.49
C GLN A 88 7.02 -8.42 6.40
N GLN A 89 6.16 -8.34 5.39
CA GLN A 89 6.16 -9.28 4.27
C GLN A 89 7.43 -9.13 3.43
N ASP A 90 7.83 -7.91 3.13
CA ASP A 90 9.04 -7.60 2.37
C ASP A 90 10.29 -8.08 3.11
N TYR A 91 10.36 -7.82 4.42
CA TYR A 91 11.44 -8.34 5.28
C TYR A 91 11.50 -9.87 5.21
N ARG A 92 10.34 -10.53 5.36
CA ARG A 92 10.27 -12.00 5.32
C ARG A 92 10.69 -12.55 3.96
N ALA A 93 10.24 -11.95 2.86
CA ALA A 93 10.57 -12.40 1.51
C ALA A 93 12.08 -12.36 1.28
N ARG A 94 12.73 -11.21 1.57
CA ARG A 94 14.19 -11.05 1.40
C ARG A 94 15.00 -12.08 2.19
N HIS A 95 14.65 -12.29 3.46
CA HIS A 95 15.38 -13.22 4.31
C HIS A 95 15.04 -14.69 4.09
N TRP A 96 13.90 -14.99 3.47
CA TRP A 96 13.59 -16.35 3.06
C TRP A 96 14.45 -16.74 1.85
N ASP A 97 14.51 -15.87 0.84
CA ASP A 97 15.27 -16.11 -0.39
C ASP A 97 16.78 -16.29 -0.10
N GLU A 98 17.37 -15.42 0.72
CA GLU A 98 18.79 -15.53 1.13
C GLU A 98 19.12 -16.87 1.80
N ARG A 99 18.20 -17.40 2.61
CA ARG A 99 18.39 -18.66 3.33
C ARG A 99 18.28 -19.86 2.40
N ASP A 100 17.34 -19.81 1.46
CA ASP A 100 17.16 -20.84 0.45
C ASP A 100 18.37 -20.90 -0.48
N GLU A 101 18.90 -19.76 -0.92
CA GLU A 101 20.14 -19.68 -1.71
C GLU A 101 21.33 -20.32 -0.99
N GLN A 102 21.59 -19.94 0.26
CA GLN A 102 22.66 -20.52 1.07
C GLN A 102 22.50 -22.04 1.22
N TRP A 103 21.27 -22.53 1.42
CA TRP A 103 21.00 -23.95 1.53
C TRP A 103 21.26 -24.71 0.23
N GLN A 104 20.97 -24.12 -0.94
CA GLN A 104 21.31 -24.73 -2.23
C GLN A 104 22.83 -24.82 -2.43
N GLU A 105 23.57 -23.74 -2.11
CA GLU A 105 25.03 -23.74 -2.21
C GLU A 105 25.70 -24.80 -1.32
N GLU A 106 25.18 -25.01 -0.11
CA GLU A 106 25.66 -26.05 0.79
C GLU A 106 25.48 -27.44 0.19
N LYS A 107 24.31 -27.73 -0.38
CA LYS A 107 24.05 -29.02 -1.06
C LYS A 107 24.97 -29.24 -2.25
N ASP A 108 25.16 -28.22 -3.07
CA ASP A 108 26.03 -28.32 -4.25
C ASP A 108 27.49 -28.56 -3.84
N ARG A 109 27.95 -27.89 -2.77
CA ARG A 109 29.28 -28.09 -2.20
C ARG A 109 29.46 -29.52 -1.67
N ASP A 110 28.47 -30.06 -0.97
CA ASP A 110 28.53 -31.42 -0.44
C ASP A 110 28.46 -32.47 -1.55
N ALA A 111 27.64 -32.25 -2.59
CA ALA A 111 27.65 -33.08 -3.79
C ALA A 111 29.03 -33.08 -4.47
N ALA A 112 29.64 -31.91 -4.65
CA ALA A 112 30.97 -31.78 -5.24
C ALA A 112 32.08 -32.42 -4.39
N ARG A 113 31.92 -32.52 -3.07
CA ARG A 113 32.82 -33.27 -2.18
C ARG A 113 32.64 -34.78 -2.36
N ALA A 114 31.39 -35.24 -2.49
CA ALA A 114 31.09 -36.65 -2.70
C ALA A 114 31.66 -37.19 -4.02
N TYR A 115 31.62 -36.42 -5.11
CA TYR A 115 32.19 -36.80 -6.40
C TYR A 115 33.73 -36.71 -6.48
N ARG A 116 34.38 -36.06 -5.51
CA ARG A 116 35.85 -35.94 -5.45
C ARG A 116 36.54 -37.12 -4.73
N ARG A 117 35.79 -38.16 -4.38
CA ARG A 117 36.27 -39.37 -3.69
C ARG A 117 36.16 -40.59 -4.59
#